data_AF-A0A971I8F6-F1
#
_entry.id   AF-A0A971I8F6-F1
#
_cell.length_a   1.000
_cell.length_b   1.000
_cell.length_c   1.000
_cell.angle_alpha   90.00
_cell.angle_beta   90.00
_cell.angle_gamma   90.00
#
_symmetry.space_group_name_H-M   'P 1'
#
loop_
_entity.id
_entity.type
_entity.pdbx_description
1 polymer ?
#
loop_
_entity_poly.entity_id
_entity_poly.type
_entity_poly.pdbx_seq_one_letter_code
_entity_poly.pdbx_strand_id
1 'polypeptide(L)'
;MPVNKMLIETYLKKLKMPQVAKTYESLAREAADNNLDYEEYLLCVLEQEVHQRENNRIQRGIRQAGFPVIKTIESFDFLAIPSLNKPRVLKL
;
A
#
# COMPACT_ATOMS: atom_id res chain seq x y z
N MET A 1 17.91 17.48 -21.29
CA MET A 1 17.87 18.26 -20.04
C MET A 1 18.03 17.29 -18.88
N PRO A 2 19.00 17.48 -17.96
CA PRO A 2 19.09 16.62 -16.78
C PRO A 2 17.86 16.85 -15.90
N VAL A 3 17.23 15.76 -15.45
CA VAL A 3 16.10 15.81 -14.53
C VAL A 3 16.58 16.33 -13.18
N ASN A 4 15.94 17.38 -12.65
CA ASN A 4 16.32 17.96 -11.35
C ASN A 4 15.71 17.14 -10.20
N LYS A 5 16.48 16.16 -9.70
CA LYS A 5 16.09 15.27 -8.60
C LYS A 5 15.68 16.02 -7.33
N MET A 6 16.40 17.10 -7.00
CA MET A 6 16.10 17.91 -5.81
C MET A 6 14.72 18.58 -5.90
N LEU A 7 14.31 19.00 -7.09
CA LEU A 7 12.98 19.56 -7.32
C LEU A 7 11.88 18.50 -7.20
N ILE A 8 12.13 17.29 -7.72
CA ILE A 8 11.23 16.14 -7.58
C ILE A 8 11.01 15.82 -6.10
N GLU A 9 12.07 15.65 -5.32
CA GLU A 9 11.97 15.35 -3.89
C GLU A 9 11.21 16.44 -3.12
N THR A 10 11.46 17.71 -3.45
CA THR A 10 10.75 18.85 -2.85
C THR A 10 9.25 18.80 -3.15
N TYR A 11 8.87 18.49 -4.39
CA TYR A 11 7.46 18.36 -4.78
C TYR A 11 6.80 17.13 -4.17
N LEU A 12 7.47 15.98 -4.14
CA LEU A 12 6.96 14.77 -3.49
C LEU A 12 6.72 15.00 -2.00
N LYS A 13 7.61 15.74 -1.33
CA LYS A 13 7.41 16.15 0.06
C LYS A 13 6.21 17.08 0.21
N LYS A 14 6.04 18.07 -0.67
CA LYS A 14 4.90 19.00 -0.66
C LYS A 14 3.56 18.29 -0.91
N LEU A 15 3.55 17.30 -1.80
CA LEU A 15 2.38 16.46 -2.12
C LEU A 15 2.13 15.33 -1.11
N LYS A 16 3.00 15.20 -0.09
CA LYS A 16 2.95 14.15 0.93
C LYS A 16 2.96 12.74 0.31
N MET A 17 3.87 12.49 -0.62
CA MET A 17 4.05 11.19 -1.30
C MET A 17 5.33 10.49 -0.80
N PRO A 18 5.38 10.03 0.46
CA PRO A 18 6.58 9.49 1.07
C PRO A 18 7.02 8.13 0.49
N GLN A 19 6.10 7.35 -0.09
CA GLN A 19 6.48 6.07 -0.70
C GLN A 19 7.19 6.33 -2.02
N VAL A 20 6.60 7.18 -2.86
CA VAL A 20 7.19 7.58 -4.15
C VAL A 20 8.54 8.25 -3.96
N ALA A 21 8.70 9.10 -2.94
CA ALA A 21 9.99 9.73 -2.63
C ALA A 21 11.13 8.72 -2.42
N LYS A 22 10.81 7.48 -2.02
CA LYS A 22 11.79 6.40 -1.83
C LYS A 22 11.97 5.52 -3.07
N THR A 23 10.92 5.34 -3.88
CA THR A 23 10.88 4.30 -4.92
C THR A 23 10.91 4.82 -6.35
N TYR A 24 10.64 6.12 -6.59
CA TYR A 24 10.49 6.65 -7.96
C TYR A 24 11.72 6.41 -8.85
N GLU A 25 12.94 6.50 -8.31
CA GLU A 25 14.15 6.24 -9.09
C GLU A 25 14.28 4.76 -9.50
N SER A 26 13.90 3.85 -8.60
CA SER A 26 13.89 2.42 -8.88
C SER A 26 12.86 2.09 -9.96
N LEU A 27 11.65 2.62 -9.80
CA LEU A 27 10.56 2.44 -10.76
C LEU A 27 10.91 3.04 -12.12
N ALA A 28 11.62 4.17 -12.16
CA ALA A 28 12.05 4.78 -13.41
C ALA A 28 13.09 3.93 -14.15
N ARG A 29 13.98 3.26 -13.43
CA ARG A 29 14.93 2.30 -14.03
C ARG A 29 14.20 1.06 -14.55
N GLU A 30 13.31 0.50 -13.74
CA GLU A 30 12.51 -0.66 -14.13
C GLU A 30 11.60 -0.36 -15.35
N ALA A 31 11.01 0.84 -15.41
CA ALA A 31 10.25 1.28 -16.56
C ALA A 31 11.12 1.40 -17.82
N ALA A 32 12.34 1.92 -17.69
CA ALA A 32 13.29 1.99 -18.80
C ALA A 32 13.72 0.58 -19.26
N ASP A 33 13.97 -0.33 -18.33
CA ASP A 33 14.39 -1.71 -18.63
C ASP A 33 13.27 -2.51 -19.31
N ASN A 34 12.02 -2.27 -18.92
CA ASN A 34 10.84 -2.95 -19.46
C ASN A 34 10.19 -2.22 -20.66
N ASN A 35 10.75 -1.10 -21.11
CA ASN A 35 10.17 -0.23 -22.15
C ASN A 35 8.71 0.17 -21.86
N LEU A 36 8.40 0.49 -20.60
CA LEU A 36 7.08 0.99 -20.23
C LEU A 36 6.86 2.40 -20.79
N ASP A 37 5.63 2.67 -21.21
CA ASP A 37 5.22 4.00 -21.61
C ASP A 37 5.20 4.96 -20.41
N TYR A 38 5.27 6.28 -20.69
CA TYR A 38 5.27 7.29 -19.64
C TYR A 38 4.01 7.24 -18.76
N GLU A 39 2.86 6.89 -19.34
CA GLU A 39 1.60 6.74 -18.62
C GLU A 39 1.61 5.50 -17.71
N GLU A 40 2.23 4.40 -18.15
CA GLU A 40 2.39 3.18 -17.37
C GLU A 40 3.32 3.41 -16.17
N TYR A 41 4.44 4.08 -16.38
CA TYR A 41 5.33 4.49 -15.29
C TYR A 41 4.60 5.39 -14.27
N LEU A 42 3.83 6.37 -14.74
CA LEU A 42 3.05 7.25 -13.86
C LEU A 42 2.02 6.44 -13.05
N LEU A 43 1.33 5.49 -13.70
CA LEU A 43 0.39 4.61 -13.02
C LEU A 43 1.07 3.80 -11.91
N CYS A 44 2.18 3.12 -12.21
CA CYS A 44 2.92 2.35 -11.21
C CYS A 44 3.37 3.19 -10.01
N VAL A 45 3.84 4.42 -10.26
CA VAL A 45 4.22 5.36 -9.20
C VAL A 45 3.04 5.71 -8.30
N LEU A 46 1.87 5.98 -8.89
CA LEU A 46 0.67 6.34 -8.13
C LEU A 46 0.12 5.14 -7.35
N GLU A 47 0.10 3.95 -7.96
CA GLU A 47 -0.35 2.71 -7.31
C GLU A 47 0.46 2.40 -6.06
N GLN A 48 1.80 2.50 -6.13
CA GLN A 48 2.67 2.29 -4.98
C GLN A 48 2.34 3.22 -3.81
N GLU A 49 2.03 4.49 -4.08
CA GLU A 49 1.62 5.45 -3.05
C GLU A 49 0.26 5.10 -2.44
N VAL A 50 -0.73 4.75 -3.29
CA VAL A 50 -2.08 4.38 -2.86
C VAL A 50 -2.03 3.14 -1.97
N HIS A 51 -1.36 2.08 -2.41
CA HIS A 51 -1.21 0.85 -1.64
C HIS A 51 -0.53 1.10 -0.29
N GLN A 52 0.54 1.91 -0.26
CA GLN A 52 1.21 2.23 1.01
C GLN A 52 0.29 3.02 1.96
N ARG A 53 -0.54 3.92 1.44
CA ARG A 53 -1.50 4.68 2.25
C ARG A 53 -2.60 3.79 2.83
N GLU A 54 -3.12 2.85 2.05
CA GLU A 54 -4.10 1.87 2.48
C GLU A 54 -3.53 0.95 3.57
N ASN A 55 -2.33 0.39 3.33
CA ASN A 55 -1.62 -0.43 4.31
C ASN A 55 -1.40 0.34 5.61
N ASN A 56 -0.94 1.59 5.54
CA ASN A 56 -0.76 2.44 6.71
C ASN A 56 -2.09 2.72 7.44
N ARG A 57 -3.20 2.89 6.71
CA ARG A 57 -4.54 3.10 7.30
C ARG A 57 -4.98 1.85 8.06
N ILE A 58 -4.85 0.66 7.47
CA ILE A 58 -5.18 -0.61 8.10
C ILE A 58 -4.34 -0.82 9.36
N GLN A 59 -3.02 -0.64 9.26
CA GLN A 59 -2.09 -0.81 10.39
C GLN A 59 -2.32 0.20 11.53
N ARG A 60 -2.77 1.42 11.21
CA ARG A 60 -3.21 2.37 12.24
C ARG A 60 -4.49 1.91 12.92
N GLY A 61 -5.47 1.42 12.14
CA GLY A 61 -6.72 0.88 12.69
C GLY A 61 -6.47 -0.30 13.64
N ILE A 62 -5.64 -1.26 13.25
CA ILE A 62 -5.27 -2.41 14.10
C ILE A 62 -4.63 -1.95 15.42
N ARG A 63 -3.69 -1.00 15.35
CA ARG A 63 -3.02 -0.45 16.55
C ARG A 63 -3.99 0.31 17.45
N GLN A 64 -4.89 1.10 16.88
CA GLN A 64 -5.88 1.87 17.64
C GLN A 64 -6.94 0.99 18.31
N ALA A 65 -7.26 -0.17 17.73
CA ALA A 65 -8.21 -1.10 18.31
C ALA A 65 -7.73 -1.74 19.63
N GLY A 66 -6.43 -1.66 19.94
CA GLY A 66 -5.89 -2.09 21.23
C GLY A 66 -6.05 -3.59 21.50
N PHE A 67 -6.14 -4.42 20.46
CA PHE A 67 -6.33 -5.85 20.63
C PHE A 67 -5.14 -6.48 21.37
N PRO A 68 -5.35 -7.21 22.47
CA PRO A 68 -4.28 -7.87 23.22
C PRO A 68 -3.60 -8.98 22.41
N VAL A 69 -4.30 -9.55 21.43
CA VAL A 69 -3.77 -10.52 20.45
C VAL A 69 -4.38 -10.21 19.09
N ILE A 70 -3.54 -10.11 18.05
CA ILE A 70 -4.01 -10.00 16.66
C ILE A 70 -4.46 -11.39 16.22
N LYS A 71 -5.78 -11.63 16.18
CA LYS A 71 -6.35 -12.84 15.59
C LYS A 71 -6.82 -12.56 14.17
N THR A 72 -6.31 -13.32 13.21
CA THR A 72 -6.83 -13.34 11.84
C THR A 72 -8.10 -14.20 11.79
N ILE A 73 -8.97 -13.97 10.79
CA ILE A 73 -10.16 -14.81 10.56
C ILE A 73 -9.80 -16.29 10.44
N GLU A 74 -8.63 -16.61 9.90
CA GLU A 74 -8.10 -17.97 9.78
C GLU A 74 -7.90 -18.66 11.15
N SER A 75 -7.60 -17.88 12.19
CA SER A 75 -7.41 -18.37 13.56
C SER A 75 -8.69 -18.40 14.38
N PHE A 76 -9.84 -18.07 13.78
CA PHE A 76 -11.12 -18.06 14.46
C PHE A 76 -11.70 -19.47 14.58
N ASP A 77 -11.97 -19.90 15.82
CA ASP A 77 -12.63 -21.17 16.07
C ASP A 77 -14.15 -21.00 15.89
N PHE A 78 -14.65 -21.36 14.70
CA PHE A 78 -16.08 -21.33 14.39
C PHE A 78 -16.90 -22.35 15.19
N LEU A 79 -16.27 -23.33 15.86
CA LEU A 79 -16.96 -24.24 16.77
C LEU A 79 -17.32 -23.55 18.10
N ALA A 80 -16.59 -22.49 18.47
CA ALA A 80 -16.90 -21.69 19.67
C ALA A 80 -18.19 -20.87 19.53
N ILE A 81 -18.66 -20.61 18.30
CA ILE A 81 -19.95 -19.94 18.03
C ILE A 81 -20.70 -20.72 16.94
N PRO A 82 -21.44 -21.79 17.31
CA PRO A 82 -22.13 -22.67 16.35
C PRO A 82 -23.20 -21.96 15.51
N SER A 83 -23.73 -20.84 15.99
CA SER A 83 -24.74 -20.03 15.29
C SER A 83 -24.16 -19.11 14.21
N LEU A 84 -22.83 -19.00 14.11
CA LEU A 84 -22.18 -18.12 13.15
C LEU A 84 -22.09 -18.79 11.76
N ASN A 85 -22.63 -18.12 10.74
CA ASN A 85 -22.61 -18.61 9.36
C ASN A 85 -21.21 -18.45 8.74
N LYS A 86 -20.37 -19.49 8.91
CA LYS A 86 -18.98 -19.56 8.41
C LYS A 86 -18.81 -19.22 6.92
N PRO A 87 -19.64 -19.75 5.98
CA PRO A 87 -19.53 -19.40 4.56
C PRO A 87 -19.69 -17.91 4.26
N ARG A 88 -20.50 -17.19 5.04
CA ARG A 88 -20.76 -15.76 4.84
C ARG A 88 -19.62 -14.89 5.37
N VAL A 89 -18.94 -15.34 6.41
CA VAL A 89 -17.80 -14.62 7.01
C VAL A 89 -16.54 -14.73 6.14
N LEU A 90 -16.32 -15.87 5.48
CA LEU A 90 -15.13 -16.11 4.65
C LEU A 90 -15.19 -15.47 3.24
N LYS A 91 -16.32 -14.84 2.86
CA LYS A 91 -16.51 -14.20 1.55
C LYS A 91 -16.35 -12.67 1.57
N LEU A 92 -16.01 -12.09 2.73
CA LEU A 92 -15.76 -10.65 2.94
C LEU A 92 -14.29 -10.33 2.69
#